data_AF-A0A8H4PVR2-F1
#
_entry.id   AF-A0A8H4PVR2-F1
#
_cell.length_a   1.000
_cell.length_b   1.000
_cell.length_c   1.000
_cell.angle_alpha   90.00
_cell.angle_beta   90.00
_cell.angle_gamma   90.00
#
_symmetry.space_group_name_H-M   'P 1'
#
loop_
_entity.id
_entity.type
_entity.pdbx_description
1 polymer ?
#
loop_
_entity_poly.entity_id
_entity_poly.type
_entity_poly.pdbx_seq_one_letter_code
_entity_poly.pdbx_strand_id
1 'polypeptide(L)'
;MAKPSPFLEPGRKTSPNTLAIVSLSRDNFQPITLEQSTGAVDGYAEGATLNTRFGSFPHSTLLDIPWGSQVRASVVDTGSRGRKRRRGDVESEDTPAQSHDEVDDEQAPAAPVKAVAASSGFVYILRPTPELWTSCLPHRTQVVYTPDYSYILQRIRARPGSRLIEAGAGSGSFTHASARAVYNGYPRAPGHRMGKVFSFEFHEPRFQKMQDEIKNHSLEGIVHITHRDVYKDGFLVEGKSPEATSVFLDLPAPWEALHHLSRRRTQRDGAGDNSSGPWESPLDPRRSAYLCTFSPCIEQVTRTVTELRTMGWTDIDMVEISHKRLNVLRERVGVNLPSEKGFNSTPADVDEAMTKLKNDLKRTHEFHQPRQPPPESVKSETGMDVDEPAPNGFPNAEANGGVADEAQEEPVFMQGRIIHRTEADLKSHTSYLVFAVLPRLWDEEAEEAALARWPCGKESKTIGNVDKQARKQEKREMMMASKKKKGGDATQTPDAEQA
;
A
#
# COMPACT_ATOMS: atom_id res chain seq x y z
N MET A 1 -10.23 -5.69 29.81
CA MET A 1 -9.55 -6.14 28.57
C MET A 1 -9.23 -4.90 27.76
N ALA A 2 -8.03 -4.80 27.17
CA ALA A 2 -7.70 -3.69 26.28
C ALA A 2 -8.69 -3.65 25.11
N LYS A 3 -9.10 -2.45 24.68
CA LYS A 3 -9.98 -2.25 23.54
C LYS A 3 -9.34 -2.85 22.28
N PRO A 4 -10.03 -3.71 21.52
CA PRO A 4 -9.50 -4.20 20.25
C PRO A 4 -9.19 -3.06 19.27
N SER A 5 -8.11 -3.20 18.51
CA SER A 5 -7.73 -2.23 17.49
C SER A 5 -8.73 -2.23 16.35
N PRO A 6 -9.17 -1.05 15.88
CA PRO A 6 -10.06 -0.96 14.72
C PRO A 6 -9.39 -1.47 13.42
N PHE A 7 -8.06 -1.58 13.39
CA PHE A 7 -7.31 -2.16 12.27
C PHE A 7 -7.39 -3.69 12.20
N LEU A 8 -7.76 -4.35 13.29
CA LEU A 8 -7.67 -5.82 13.45
C LEU A 8 -9.03 -6.46 13.65
N GLU A 9 -9.84 -5.92 14.57
CA GLU A 9 -11.20 -6.37 14.84
C GLU A 9 -12.17 -5.18 14.75
N PRO A 10 -12.41 -4.63 13.54
CA PRO A 10 -13.37 -3.56 13.37
C PRO A 10 -14.80 -4.06 13.66
N GLY A 11 -15.55 -3.30 14.46
CA GLY A 11 -16.98 -3.53 14.64
C GLY A 11 -17.78 -3.37 13.34
N ARG A 12 -19.07 -3.73 13.37
CA ARG A 12 -19.96 -3.63 12.19
C ARG A 12 -20.28 -2.19 11.80
N LYS A 13 -20.23 -1.27 12.76
CA LYS A 13 -20.59 0.13 12.61
C LYS A 13 -19.48 1.04 13.14
N THR A 14 -19.55 2.30 12.79
CA THR A 14 -18.71 3.37 13.36
C THR A 14 -19.04 3.58 14.84
N SER A 15 -18.02 3.90 15.62
CA SER A 15 -18.14 4.09 17.08
C SER A 15 -17.39 5.34 17.53
N PRO A 16 -17.78 5.95 18.65
CA PRO A 16 -17.06 7.10 19.18
C PRO A 16 -15.64 6.72 19.61
N ASN A 17 -14.74 7.68 19.53
CA ASN A 17 -13.31 7.59 19.82
C ASN A 17 -12.65 6.42 19.08
N THR A 18 -12.98 6.28 17.79
CA THR A 18 -12.32 5.34 16.88
C THR A 18 -11.86 6.03 15.62
N LEU A 19 -10.71 5.59 15.10
CA LEU A 19 -10.19 6.04 13.84
C LEU A 19 -11.07 5.51 12.69
N ALA A 20 -11.48 6.42 11.82
CA ALA A 20 -12.13 6.14 10.54
C ALA A 20 -11.30 6.76 9.41
N ILE A 21 -11.44 6.23 8.20
CA ILE A 21 -10.81 6.81 7.02
C ILE A 21 -11.92 7.33 6.12
N VAL A 22 -11.89 8.62 5.82
CA VAL A 22 -12.86 9.26 4.93
C VAL A 22 -12.31 9.28 3.52
N SER A 23 -13.03 8.68 2.57
CA SER A 23 -12.71 8.78 1.15
C SER A 23 -13.41 10.00 0.56
N LEU A 24 -12.59 10.98 0.14
CA LEU A 24 -13.03 12.24 -0.46
C LEU A 24 -13.05 12.14 -1.99
N SER A 25 -12.07 11.46 -2.56
CA SER A 25 -12.00 11.13 -3.98
C SER A 25 -11.26 9.81 -4.15
N ARG A 26 -11.04 9.37 -5.41
CA ARG A 26 -10.42 8.08 -5.74
C ARG A 26 -9.12 7.81 -4.98
N ASP A 27 -8.30 8.84 -4.81
CA ASP A 27 -6.94 8.76 -4.24
C ASP A 27 -6.71 9.77 -3.10
N ASN A 28 -7.77 10.39 -2.62
CA ASN A 28 -7.71 11.33 -1.51
C ASN A 28 -8.47 10.77 -0.32
N PHE A 29 -7.69 10.33 0.66
CA PHE A 29 -8.17 9.76 1.91
C PHE A 29 -7.72 10.64 3.06
N GLN A 30 -8.60 10.85 4.03
CA GLN A 30 -8.30 11.61 5.22
C GLN A 30 -8.61 10.78 6.47
N PRO A 31 -7.63 10.57 7.38
CA PRO A 31 -7.90 9.93 8.64
C PRO A 31 -8.64 10.89 9.56
N ILE A 32 -9.61 10.37 10.31
CA ILE A 32 -10.38 11.13 11.29
C ILE A 32 -10.67 10.29 12.52
N THR A 33 -10.51 10.88 13.71
CA THR A 33 -11.00 10.28 14.95
C THR A 33 -12.44 10.72 15.14
N LEU A 34 -13.37 9.75 15.15
CA LEU A 34 -14.78 10.06 15.36
C LEU A 34 -15.01 10.45 16.81
N GLU A 35 -15.57 11.62 17.03
CA GLU A 35 -15.82 12.17 18.35
C GLU A 35 -17.31 12.29 18.60
N GLN A 36 -17.74 11.92 19.80
CA GLN A 36 -19.10 12.18 20.25
C GLN A 36 -19.11 13.45 21.09
N SER A 37 -19.45 14.56 20.45
CA SER A 37 -19.55 15.86 21.11
C SER A 37 -20.88 15.97 21.86
N THR A 38 -20.84 16.49 23.09
CA THR A 38 -22.02 16.80 23.91
C THR A 38 -22.48 18.25 23.78
N GLY A 39 -21.75 19.09 23.05
CA GLY A 39 -22.05 20.49 22.79
C GLY A 39 -21.24 21.05 21.61
N ALA A 40 -21.22 22.37 21.48
CA ALA A 40 -20.49 23.04 20.41
C ALA A 40 -18.97 22.86 20.53
N VAL A 41 -18.31 22.53 19.42
CA VAL A 41 -16.85 22.35 19.35
C VAL A 41 -16.33 23.21 18.21
N ASP A 42 -15.25 23.97 18.44
CA ASP A 42 -14.63 24.85 17.43
C ASP A 42 -15.59 25.84 16.74
N GLY A 43 -16.63 26.28 17.47
CA GLY A 43 -17.64 27.22 16.99
C GLY A 43 -18.76 26.60 16.14
N TYR A 44 -18.79 25.28 15.97
CA TYR A 44 -19.91 24.56 15.35
C TYR A 44 -20.95 24.17 16.40
N ALA A 45 -22.20 24.58 16.21
CA ALA A 45 -23.32 24.22 17.09
C ALA A 45 -23.66 22.71 17.01
N GLU A 46 -23.24 22.06 15.93
CA GLU A 46 -23.42 20.64 15.65
C GLU A 46 -22.32 19.75 16.27
N GLY A 47 -21.32 20.37 16.93
CA GLY A 47 -20.18 19.69 17.54
C GLY A 47 -18.99 19.50 16.59
N ALA A 48 -18.14 18.51 16.86
CA ALA A 48 -16.97 18.22 16.04
C ALA A 48 -17.37 17.98 14.57
N THR A 49 -16.80 18.77 13.65
CA THR A 49 -17.24 18.82 12.25
C THR A 49 -16.04 18.73 11.31
N LEU A 50 -16.08 17.76 10.38
CA LEU A 50 -15.12 17.62 9.30
C LEU A 50 -15.48 18.55 8.16
N ASN A 51 -14.59 19.47 7.81
CA ASN A 51 -14.75 20.36 6.67
C ASN A 51 -13.90 19.91 5.50
N THR A 52 -14.51 19.84 4.32
CA THR A 52 -13.85 19.43 3.08
C THR A 52 -14.28 20.34 1.93
N ARG A 53 -13.61 20.25 0.79
CA ARG A 53 -14.06 20.89 -0.46
C ARG A 53 -15.43 20.42 -0.96
N PHE A 54 -15.93 19.30 -0.44
CA PHE A 54 -17.22 18.70 -0.80
C PHE A 54 -18.32 19.05 0.21
N GLY A 55 -18.04 19.89 1.20
CA GLY A 55 -18.98 20.31 2.24
C GLY A 55 -18.50 19.96 3.65
N SER A 56 -19.39 20.19 4.61
CA SER A 56 -19.16 19.98 6.05
C SER A 56 -19.92 18.76 6.55
N PHE A 57 -19.26 17.97 7.41
CA PHE A 57 -19.74 16.68 7.89
C PHE A 57 -19.61 16.62 9.42
N PRO A 58 -20.67 16.96 10.17
CA PRO A 58 -20.68 16.80 11.63
C PRO A 58 -20.45 15.35 12.03
N HIS A 59 -19.63 15.09 13.04
CA HIS A 59 -19.30 13.73 13.50
C HIS A 59 -20.54 12.97 13.97
N SER A 60 -21.56 13.68 14.46
CA SER A 60 -22.87 13.11 14.79
C SER A 60 -23.52 12.35 13.62
N THR A 61 -23.27 12.75 12.37
CA THR A 61 -23.75 12.07 11.15
C THR A 61 -22.90 10.86 10.74
N LEU A 62 -21.72 10.73 11.34
CA LEU A 62 -20.72 9.70 11.04
C LEU A 62 -20.71 8.57 12.08
N LEU A 63 -21.49 8.69 13.16
CA LEU A 63 -21.57 7.73 14.27
C LEU A 63 -22.73 6.73 14.08
N ASP A 64 -22.55 5.50 14.56
CA ASP A 64 -23.52 4.40 14.49
C ASP A 64 -24.03 4.04 13.07
N ILE A 65 -23.22 4.33 12.04
CA ILE A 65 -23.50 3.96 10.66
C ILE A 65 -22.66 2.75 10.23
N PRO A 66 -23.16 1.90 9.32
CA PRO A 66 -22.36 0.82 8.76
C PRO A 66 -21.12 1.34 8.03
N TRP A 67 -20.01 0.62 8.13
CA TRP A 67 -18.82 0.93 7.33
C TRP A 67 -19.10 0.81 5.83
N GLY A 68 -18.51 1.71 5.05
CA GLY A 68 -18.76 1.83 3.60
C GLY A 68 -19.95 2.72 3.25
N SER A 69 -20.66 3.26 4.24
CA SER A 69 -21.80 4.15 3.99
C SER A 69 -21.37 5.44 3.30
N GLN A 70 -22.20 5.87 2.35
CA GLN A 70 -22.11 7.19 1.73
C GLN A 70 -22.82 8.20 2.64
N VAL A 71 -22.11 9.24 3.08
CA VAL A 71 -22.65 10.30 3.93
C VAL A 71 -22.73 11.57 3.11
N ARG A 72 -23.89 12.23 3.13
CA ARG A 72 -24.10 13.52 2.47
C ARG A 72 -23.59 14.66 3.32
N ALA A 73 -23.15 15.74 2.68
CA ALA A 73 -22.78 16.96 3.39
C ALA A 73 -23.98 17.55 4.15
N SER A 74 -23.70 18.33 5.19
CA SER A 74 -24.69 19.04 5.98
C SER A 74 -24.56 20.54 5.80
N VAL A 75 -25.69 21.25 5.89
CA VAL A 75 -25.72 22.71 6.01
C VAL A 75 -25.33 23.05 7.43
N VAL A 76 -24.14 23.63 7.60
CA VAL A 76 -23.63 24.13 8.89
C VAL A 76 -23.25 25.59 8.71
N ASP A 77 -23.37 26.40 9.77
CA ASP A 77 -22.92 27.80 9.72
C ASP A 77 -21.38 27.86 9.77
N THR A 78 -20.75 27.85 8.60
CA THR A 78 -19.30 28.08 8.48
C THR A 78 -18.91 29.57 8.51
N GLY A 79 -19.89 30.48 8.43
CA GLY A 79 -19.69 31.90 8.10
C GLY A 79 -19.29 32.80 9.27
N SER A 80 -19.66 32.44 10.49
CA SER A 80 -19.39 33.24 11.70
C SER A 80 -17.90 33.22 12.13
N ARG A 81 -17.09 32.27 11.65
CA ARG A 81 -15.63 32.20 11.91
C ARG A 81 -14.80 33.25 11.17
N GLY A 82 -15.18 33.62 9.94
CA GLY A 82 -14.42 34.58 9.12
C GLY A 82 -14.52 36.02 9.62
N ARG A 83 -15.64 36.39 10.24
CA ARG A 83 -15.88 37.74 10.78
C ARG A 83 -15.25 37.96 12.15
N LYS A 84 -15.15 36.92 12.99
CA LYS A 84 -14.59 37.04 14.36
C LYS A 84 -13.07 37.13 14.37
N ARG A 85 -12.36 36.37 13.50
CA ARG A 85 -10.89 36.47 13.38
C ARG A 85 -10.39 37.81 12.84
N ARG A 86 -11.16 38.46 11.97
CA ARG A 86 -10.76 39.75 11.36
C ARG A 86 -10.97 40.96 12.27
N ARG A 87 -11.71 40.80 13.38
CA ARG A 87 -12.02 41.87 14.34
C ARG A 87 -11.14 41.86 15.59
N GLY A 88 -10.33 40.82 15.79
CA GLY A 88 -9.49 40.68 17.00
C GLY A 88 -8.02 41.07 16.82
N ASP A 89 -7.61 41.51 15.63
CA ASP A 89 -6.19 41.77 15.30
C ASP A 89 -5.92 43.23 14.88
N VAL A 90 -6.90 44.12 15.08
CA VAL A 90 -6.77 45.56 14.82
C VAL A 90 -7.51 46.29 15.94
N GLU A 91 -6.90 46.37 17.12
CA GLU A 91 -7.09 47.44 18.10
C GLU A 91 -6.21 47.17 19.34
N SER A 92 -4.99 47.71 19.31
CA SER A 92 -4.20 47.98 20.49
C SER A 92 -3.82 49.45 20.47
N GLU A 93 -4.46 50.25 21.32
CA GLU A 93 -3.83 51.14 22.34
C GLU A 93 -4.82 52.24 22.81
N ASP A 94 -4.75 52.49 24.12
CA ASP A 94 -5.21 53.64 24.90
C ASP A 94 -6.62 53.70 25.56
N THR A 95 -6.54 53.53 26.90
CA THR A 95 -7.25 54.23 28.00
C THR A 95 -8.60 53.67 28.52
N PRO A 96 -8.79 53.54 29.87
CA PRO A 96 -9.88 52.76 30.45
C PRO A 96 -11.11 53.61 30.78
N ALA A 97 -12.30 53.07 30.52
CA ALA A 97 -13.54 53.58 31.13
C ALA A 97 -14.43 52.39 31.52
N GLN A 98 -14.75 52.32 32.81
CA GLN A 98 -15.71 51.41 33.40
C GLN A 98 -17.13 51.73 32.93
N SER A 99 -17.88 50.72 32.51
CA SER A 99 -19.30 50.64 32.83
C SER A 99 -19.73 49.17 32.82
N HIS A 100 -20.33 48.78 33.94
CA HIS A 100 -21.04 47.55 34.19
C HIS A 100 -22.09 47.27 33.10
N ASP A 101 -22.09 46.06 32.55
CA ASP A 101 -23.23 45.15 32.63
C ASP A 101 -22.74 43.77 32.16
N GLU A 102 -22.25 42.99 33.14
CA GLU A 102 -22.12 41.54 33.02
C GLU A 102 -23.54 40.95 32.94
N VAL A 103 -23.97 40.64 31.72
CA VAL A 103 -24.95 39.58 31.53
C VAL A 103 -24.16 38.34 31.18
N ASP A 104 -23.79 37.63 32.23
CA ASP A 104 -23.22 36.29 32.20
C ASP A 104 -24.34 35.36 31.69
N ASP A 105 -24.48 35.26 30.37
CA ASP A 105 -25.30 34.22 29.75
C ASP A 105 -24.44 32.94 29.76
N GLU A 106 -24.34 32.32 30.95
CA GLU A 106 -23.98 30.92 31.12
C GLU A 106 -25.02 30.07 30.37
N GLN A 107 -24.87 30.00 29.05
CA GLN A 107 -25.58 29.04 28.22
C GLN A 107 -25.04 27.65 28.58
N ALA A 108 -25.80 26.98 29.45
CA ALA A 108 -25.76 25.55 29.65
C ALA A 108 -25.56 24.84 28.28
N PRO A 109 -24.76 23.75 28.21
CA PRO A 109 -24.42 23.13 26.94
C PRO A 109 -25.70 22.69 26.23
N ALA A 110 -26.12 23.49 25.25
CA ALA A 110 -27.25 23.18 24.40
C ALA A 110 -26.89 21.91 23.64
N ALA A 111 -27.81 20.94 23.66
CA ALA A 111 -27.66 19.71 22.90
C ALA A 111 -27.34 20.03 21.43
N PRO A 112 -26.44 19.27 20.79
CA PRO A 112 -25.98 19.59 19.44
C PRO A 112 -27.15 19.66 18.47
N VAL A 113 -27.19 20.72 17.65
CA VAL A 113 -28.25 20.92 16.66
C VAL A 113 -28.21 19.77 15.66
N LYS A 114 -29.37 19.20 15.35
CA LYS A 114 -29.48 18.08 14.40
C LYS A 114 -29.08 18.56 13.00
N ALA A 115 -28.05 17.95 12.44
CA ALA A 115 -27.52 18.30 11.13
C ALA A 115 -28.58 18.15 10.02
N VAL A 116 -28.72 19.18 9.18
CA VAL A 116 -29.62 19.17 8.02
C VAL A 116 -28.80 18.89 6.77
N ALA A 117 -29.22 17.95 5.93
CA ALA A 117 -28.49 17.58 4.72
C ALA A 117 -28.44 18.73 3.70
N ALA A 118 -27.26 18.96 3.12
CA ALA A 118 -27.03 19.88 2.02
C ALA A 118 -27.51 19.31 0.67
N SER A 119 -27.64 20.19 -0.33
CA SER A 119 -28.13 19.84 -1.67
C SER A 119 -27.14 19.02 -2.51
N SER A 120 -25.84 19.08 -2.20
CA SER A 120 -24.79 18.35 -2.92
C SER A 120 -23.60 18.05 -2.01
N GLY A 121 -22.74 17.13 -2.45
CA GLY A 121 -21.55 16.70 -1.71
C GLY A 121 -21.77 15.43 -0.91
N PHE A 122 -20.79 14.51 -0.99
CA PHE A 122 -20.80 13.28 -0.21
C PHE A 122 -19.36 12.81 0.05
N VAL A 123 -19.23 11.95 1.05
CA VAL A 123 -18.00 11.20 1.36
C VAL A 123 -18.35 9.75 1.68
N TYR A 124 -17.37 8.86 1.62
CA TYR A 124 -17.52 7.49 2.14
C TYR A 124 -16.73 7.30 3.42
N ILE A 125 -17.32 6.63 4.40
CA ILE A 125 -16.63 6.27 5.64
C ILE A 125 -16.10 4.84 5.55
N LEU A 126 -14.79 4.67 5.64
CA LEU A 126 -14.11 3.40 5.46
C LEU A 126 -13.46 2.94 6.76
N ARG A 127 -13.42 1.61 6.93
CA ARG A 127 -12.67 0.99 8.02
C ARG A 127 -11.18 1.30 7.87
N PRO A 128 -10.48 1.62 8.96
CA PRO A 128 -9.04 1.74 8.89
C PRO A 128 -8.43 0.39 8.52
N THR A 129 -7.60 0.41 7.48
CA THR A 129 -6.77 -0.72 7.08
C THR A 129 -5.34 -0.21 6.91
N PRO A 130 -4.31 -1.05 7.12
CA PRO A 130 -2.94 -0.68 6.83
C PRO A 130 -2.74 -0.04 5.45
N GLU A 131 -3.39 -0.52 4.38
CA GLU A 131 -3.26 0.03 3.03
C GLU A 131 -3.83 1.44 2.89
N LEU A 132 -5.02 1.66 3.44
CA LEU A 132 -5.64 2.98 3.45
C LEU A 132 -4.86 3.93 4.35
N TRP A 133 -4.35 3.44 5.49
CA TRP A 133 -3.48 4.21 6.38
C TRP A 133 -2.18 4.62 5.70
N THR A 134 -1.50 3.70 5.00
CA THR A 134 -0.33 4.02 4.17
C THR A 134 -0.60 5.16 3.20
N SER A 135 -1.82 5.24 2.68
CA SER A 135 -2.21 6.24 1.68
C SER A 135 -2.51 7.62 2.28
N CYS A 136 -2.79 7.71 3.59
CA CYS A 136 -3.24 8.95 4.23
C CYS A 136 -2.48 9.34 5.51
N LEU A 137 -1.46 8.56 5.90
CA LEU A 137 -0.70 8.83 7.10
C LEU A 137 0.12 10.13 6.97
N PRO A 138 0.36 10.83 8.08
CA PRO A 138 1.22 12.00 8.07
C PRO A 138 2.67 11.58 7.81
N HIS A 139 3.19 11.91 6.64
CA HIS A 139 4.57 11.60 6.25
C HIS A 139 5.57 12.31 7.16
N ARG A 140 6.37 11.53 7.89
CA ARG A 140 7.50 12.01 8.71
C ARG A 140 8.84 11.66 8.09
N THR A 141 8.86 10.59 7.33
CA THR A 141 10.02 9.98 6.67
C THR A 141 9.60 9.43 5.32
N GLN A 142 10.56 8.89 4.56
CA GLN A 142 10.22 7.94 3.50
C GLN A 142 9.43 6.77 4.07
N VAL A 143 8.52 6.23 3.27
CA VAL A 143 7.54 5.22 3.69
C VAL A 143 7.60 4.03 2.77
N VAL A 144 7.52 2.83 3.34
CA VAL A 144 7.32 1.59 2.58
C VAL A 144 5.87 1.50 2.15
N TYR A 145 5.63 1.43 0.84
CA TYR A 145 4.28 1.35 0.26
C TYR A 145 3.80 -0.11 0.13
N THR A 146 2.52 -0.28 -0.15
CA THR A 146 1.84 -1.58 -0.23
C THR A 146 2.51 -2.62 -1.13
N PRO A 147 2.94 -2.28 -2.36
CA PRO A 147 3.63 -3.26 -3.21
C PRO A 147 4.87 -3.84 -2.54
N ASP A 148 5.70 -3.00 -1.93
CA ASP A 148 6.91 -3.42 -1.24
C ASP A 148 6.58 -4.23 0.02
N TYR A 149 5.80 -3.67 0.96
CA TYR A 149 5.58 -4.36 2.24
C TYR A 149 4.76 -5.64 2.10
N SER A 150 3.86 -5.74 1.12
CA SER A 150 3.10 -6.97 0.90
C SER A 150 4.02 -8.11 0.45
N TYR A 151 4.93 -7.80 -0.49
CA TYR A 151 5.96 -8.74 -0.94
C TYR A 151 6.94 -9.10 0.19
N ILE A 152 7.40 -8.09 0.94
CA ILE A 152 8.31 -8.29 2.08
C ILE A 152 7.67 -9.21 3.12
N LEU A 153 6.47 -8.89 3.61
CA LEU A 153 5.77 -9.66 4.64
C LEU A 153 5.53 -11.12 4.19
N GLN A 154 5.15 -11.32 2.93
CA GLN A 154 5.02 -12.66 2.35
C GLN A 154 6.36 -13.41 2.35
N ARG A 155 7.42 -12.78 1.85
CA ARG A 155 8.72 -13.43 1.65
C ARG A 155 9.48 -13.69 2.94
N ILE A 156 9.36 -12.83 3.95
CA ILE A 156 9.91 -13.07 5.31
C ILE A 156 9.03 -14.00 6.16
N ARG A 157 7.96 -14.56 5.57
CA ARG A 157 7.02 -15.49 6.21
C ARG A 157 6.37 -14.92 7.47
N ALA A 158 6.03 -13.63 7.46
CA ALA A 158 5.20 -13.03 8.49
C ALA A 158 3.81 -13.70 8.44
N ARG A 159 3.38 -14.27 9.57
CA ARG A 159 2.14 -15.02 9.70
C ARG A 159 1.58 -14.86 11.12
N PRO A 160 0.29 -15.18 11.35
CA PRO A 160 -0.30 -15.16 12.68
C PRO A 160 0.56 -15.90 13.71
N GLY A 161 0.90 -15.23 14.81
CA GLY A 161 1.75 -15.77 15.88
C GLY A 161 3.26 -15.59 15.66
N SER A 162 3.70 -15.04 14.52
CA SER A 162 5.11 -14.69 14.31
C SER A 162 5.53 -13.52 15.22
N ARG A 163 6.80 -13.51 15.61
CA ARG A 163 7.44 -12.38 16.29
C ARG A 163 8.34 -11.70 15.27
N LEU A 164 8.07 -10.44 14.99
CA LEU A 164 8.73 -9.66 13.95
C LEU A 164 9.55 -8.53 14.57
N ILE A 165 10.79 -8.36 14.13
CA ILE A 165 11.60 -7.17 14.42
C ILE A 165 11.52 -6.22 13.23
N GLU A 166 11.28 -4.95 13.50
CA GLU A 166 11.36 -3.84 12.56
C GLU A 166 12.34 -2.81 13.12
N ALA A 167 13.30 -2.35 12.33
CA ALA A 167 14.13 -1.22 12.71
C ALA A 167 14.20 -0.18 11.60
N GLY A 168 13.87 1.04 12.02
CA GLY A 168 13.28 2.08 11.21
C GLY A 168 11.76 2.11 11.36
N ALA A 169 11.21 2.46 12.54
CA ALA A 169 9.75 2.60 12.69
C ALA A 169 9.19 3.69 11.74
N GLY A 170 9.94 4.79 11.56
CA GLY A 170 9.67 5.81 10.56
C GLY A 170 8.28 6.45 10.70
N SER A 171 7.47 6.34 9.65
CA SER A 171 6.09 6.86 9.64
C SER A 171 5.03 5.81 9.98
N GLY A 172 5.43 4.58 10.38
CA GLY A 172 4.51 3.56 10.88
C GLY A 172 3.74 2.75 9.83
N SER A 173 3.99 2.94 8.53
CA SER A 173 3.30 2.19 7.45
C SER A 173 3.56 0.68 7.55
N PHE A 174 4.83 0.28 7.59
CA PHE A 174 5.20 -1.12 7.70
C PHE A 174 4.80 -1.71 9.05
N THR A 175 4.88 -0.93 10.14
CA THR A 175 4.42 -1.32 11.48
C THR A 175 2.94 -1.74 11.49
N HIS A 176 2.04 -0.98 10.86
CA HIS A 176 0.61 -1.32 10.80
C HIS A 176 0.36 -2.59 9.97
N ALA A 177 1.03 -2.72 8.82
CA ALA A 177 0.93 -3.91 7.98
C ALA A 177 1.45 -5.16 8.70
N SER A 178 2.57 -5.02 9.42
CA SER A 178 3.18 -6.06 10.24
C SER A 178 2.29 -6.48 11.40
N ALA A 179 1.69 -5.52 12.10
CA ALA A 179 0.79 -5.79 13.22
C ALA A 179 -0.37 -6.68 12.79
N ARG A 180 -0.97 -6.40 11.63
CA ARG A 180 -2.01 -7.24 11.03
C ARG A 180 -1.49 -8.61 10.59
N ALA A 181 -0.30 -8.67 9.99
CA ALA A 181 0.26 -9.92 9.50
C ALA A 181 0.58 -10.92 10.63
N VAL A 182 1.03 -10.43 11.79
CA VAL A 182 1.36 -11.28 12.94
C VAL A 182 0.18 -11.57 13.85
N TYR A 183 -0.94 -10.87 13.68
CA TYR A 183 -2.10 -10.97 14.55
C TYR A 183 -2.73 -12.38 14.56
N ASN A 184 -2.86 -12.97 15.75
CA ASN A 184 -3.50 -14.27 15.98
C ASN A 184 -4.63 -14.23 17.03
N GLY A 185 -5.32 -13.09 17.15
CA GLY A 185 -6.37 -12.84 18.14
C GLY A 185 -5.88 -12.02 19.33
N TYR A 186 -6.75 -11.77 20.31
CA TYR A 186 -6.37 -11.24 21.64
C TYR A 186 -6.18 -12.38 22.66
N PRO A 187 -5.42 -12.18 23.76
CA PRO A 187 -5.16 -13.24 24.74
C PRO A 187 -6.47 -13.85 25.28
N ARG A 188 -6.72 -15.13 24.99
CA ARG A 188 -7.91 -15.87 25.48
C ARG A 188 -7.62 -16.70 26.73
N ALA A 189 -6.37 -17.11 26.91
CA ALA A 189 -5.91 -17.93 28.04
C ALA A 189 -4.46 -17.60 28.40
N PRO A 190 -4.04 -17.84 29.66
CA PRO A 190 -2.64 -17.76 30.05
C PRO A 190 -1.78 -18.73 29.20
N GLY A 191 -0.64 -18.26 28.67
CA GLY A 191 0.29 -19.08 27.89
C GLY A 191 0.03 -19.13 26.38
N HIS A 192 -1.02 -18.49 25.85
CA HIS A 192 -1.18 -18.33 24.40
C HIS A 192 -0.07 -17.42 23.86
N ARG A 193 0.83 -17.96 23.03
CA ARG A 193 1.90 -17.17 22.39
C ARG A 193 1.28 -16.27 21.32
N MET A 194 1.35 -14.97 21.58
CA MET A 194 0.81 -13.93 20.70
C MET A 194 1.84 -13.52 19.67
N GLY A 195 1.39 -13.24 18.44
CA GLY A 195 2.23 -12.54 17.48
C GLY A 195 2.53 -11.13 17.97
N LYS A 196 3.74 -10.65 17.71
CA LYS A 196 4.21 -9.37 18.24
C LYS A 196 5.19 -8.71 17.28
N VAL A 197 5.07 -7.40 17.12
CA VAL A 197 6.01 -6.55 16.37
C VAL A 197 6.85 -5.79 17.37
N PHE A 198 8.17 -5.92 17.26
CA PHE A 198 9.16 -5.18 18.03
C PHE A 198 9.76 -4.13 17.10
N SER A 199 9.34 -2.88 17.28
CA SER A 199 9.72 -1.77 16.40
C SER A 199 10.73 -0.87 17.09
N PHE A 200 11.84 -0.56 16.41
CA PHE A 200 12.92 0.26 16.94
C PHE A 200 13.06 1.57 16.18
N GLU A 201 13.10 2.68 16.92
CA GLU A 201 13.28 4.03 16.39
C GLU A 201 14.42 4.73 17.14
N PHE A 202 15.36 5.32 16.41
CA PHE A 202 16.51 5.99 17.01
C PHE A 202 16.21 7.45 17.39
N HIS A 203 15.23 8.07 16.72
CA HIS A 203 14.95 9.49 16.87
C HIS A 203 13.80 9.71 17.86
N GLU A 204 14.13 10.23 19.04
CA GLU A 204 13.21 10.40 20.16
C GLU A 204 11.87 11.09 19.81
N PRO A 205 11.82 12.25 19.12
CA PRO A 205 10.54 12.86 18.74
C PRO A 205 9.68 11.99 17.81
N ARG A 206 10.30 11.12 17.00
CA ARG A 206 9.56 10.18 16.13
C ARG A 206 9.04 9.00 16.94
N PHE A 207 9.86 8.50 17.86
CA PHE A 207 9.46 7.47 18.80
C PHE A 207 8.23 7.89 19.62
N GLN A 208 8.24 9.09 20.22
CA GLN A 208 7.12 9.61 21.03
C GLN A 208 5.83 9.70 20.20
N LYS A 209 5.91 10.31 19.00
CA LYS A 209 4.76 10.38 18.08
C LYS A 209 4.22 9.02 17.68
N MET A 210 5.10 8.06 17.39
CA MET A 210 4.69 6.71 17.02
C MET A 210 4.10 5.95 18.22
N GLN A 211 4.60 6.20 19.43
CA GLN A 211 4.04 5.65 20.67
C GLN A 211 2.59 6.15 20.88
N ASP A 212 2.35 7.45 20.70
CA ASP A 212 1.01 8.03 20.77
C ASP A 212 0.10 7.46 19.67
N GLU A 213 0.62 7.30 18.45
CA GLU A 213 -0.12 6.71 17.32
C GLU A 213 -0.52 5.24 17.62
N ILE A 214 0.41 4.42 18.10
CA ILE A 214 0.16 3.01 18.49
C ILE A 214 -0.90 2.94 19.59
N LYS A 215 -0.84 3.85 20.58
CA LYS A 215 -1.83 3.94 21.66
C LYS A 215 -3.21 4.34 21.14
N ASN A 216 -3.27 5.40 20.34
CA ASN A 216 -4.51 5.91 19.74
C ASN A 216 -5.16 4.86 18.83
N HIS A 217 -4.35 4.05 18.14
CA HIS A 217 -4.82 2.96 17.28
C HIS A 217 -5.06 1.64 18.04
N SER A 218 -4.88 1.63 19.37
CA SER A 218 -5.06 0.46 20.25
C SER A 218 -4.21 -0.75 19.83
N LEU A 219 -2.97 -0.49 19.39
CA LEU A 219 -2.01 -1.50 18.93
C LEU A 219 -0.97 -1.90 20.00
N GLU A 220 -0.97 -1.30 21.19
CA GLU A 220 0.03 -1.53 22.28
C GLU A 220 0.17 -3.02 22.69
N GLY A 221 -0.89 -3.81 22.55
CA GLY A 221 -0.85 -5.25 22.85
C GLY A 221 -0.04 -6.09 21.85
N ILE A 222 0.16 -5.57 20.64
CA ILE A 222 0.75 -6.29 19.49
C ILE A 222 2.04 -5.62 19.03
N VAL A 223 2.12 -4.30 19.12
CA VAL A 223 3.31 -3.52 18.76
C VAL A 223 3.98 -3.05 20.03
N HIS A 224 5.23 -3.42 20.21
CA HIS A 224 6.10 -2.88 21.24
C HIS A 224 7.16 -2.01 20.56
N ILE A 225 7.05 -0.70 20.73
CA ILE A 225 8.01 0.26 20.21
C ILE A 225 9.08 0.57 21.26
N THR A 226 10.33 0.69 20.86
CA THR A 226 11.44 1.08 21.75
C THR A 226 12.31 2.16 21.12
N HIS A 227 12.65 3.19 21.91
CA HIS A 227 13.63 4.20 21.54
C HIS A 227 15.04 3.63 21.68
N ARG A 228 15.76 3.41 20.58
CA ARG A 228 17.06 2.73 20.59
C ARG A 228 17.89 2.94 19.33
N ASP A 229 19.20 3.07 19.52
CA ASP A 229 20.21 2.92 18.47
C ASP A 229 20.54 1.43 18.29
N VAL A 230 19.92 0.80 17.28
CA VAL A 230 20.10 -0.63 16.99
C VAL A 230 21.51 -0.99 16.54
N TYR A 231 22.34 -0.03 16.11
CA TYR A 231 23.72 -0.30 15.74
C TYR A 231 24.59 -0.59 16.97
N LYS A 232 24.29 0.05 18.10
CA LYS A 232 25.08 -0.08 19.34
C LYS A 232 24.44 -1.06 20.32
N ASP A 233 23.15 -0.90 20.56
CA ASP A 233 22.45 -1.56 21.66
C ASP A 233 21.67 -2.82 21.22
N GLY A 234 21.68 -3.12 19.91
CA GLY A 234 21.04 -4.28 19.33
C GLY A 234 19.51 -4.29 19.52
N PHE A 235 18.94 -5.50 19.64
CA PHE A 235 17.50 -5.74 19.51
C PHE A 235 16.82 -6.32 20.76
N LEU A 236 17.55 -6.51 21.86
CA LEU A 236 16.97 -7.02 23.10
C LEU A 236 15.99 -6.03 23.73
N VAL A 237 14.91 -6.52 24.33
CA VAL A 237 13.88 -5.70 24.97
C VAL A 237 13.86 -6.02 26.45
N GLU A 238 14.12 -5.03 27.30
CA GLU A 238 14.23 -5.22 28.76
C GLU A 238 15.21 -6.35 29.14
N GLY A 239 16.30 -6.49 28.36
CA GLY A 239 17.31 -7.53 28.56
C GLY A 239 16.88 -8.95 28.14
N LYS A 240 15.76 -9.11 27.42
CA LYS A 240 15.24 -10.41 26.96
C LYS A 240 15.16 -10.48 25.44
N SER A 241 15.32 -11.68 24.91
CA SER A 241 15.12 -11.96 23.49
C SER A 241 13.68 -11.72 23.02
N PRO A 242 13.48 -10.97 21.92
CA PRO A 242 12.22 -10.95 21.19
C PRO A 242 11.86 -12.29 20.54
N GLU A 243 12.74 -13.30 20.53
CA GLU A 243 12.55 -14.58 19.84
C GLU A 243 11.97 -14.41 18.43
N ALA A 244 12.54 -13.50 17.65
CA ALA A 244 12.00 -13.12 16.36
C ALA A 244 12.26 -14.19 15.30
N THR A 245 11.27 -14.42 14.44
CA THR A 245 11.40 -15.30 13.26
C THR A 245 11.50 -14.50 11.96
N SER A 246 11.09 -13.24 11.98
CA SER A 246 11.07 -12.35 10.82
C SER A 246 11.70 -11.01 11.22
N VAL A 247 12.53 -10.46 10.35
CA VAL A 247 13.26 -9.21 10.60
C VAL A 247 13.17 -8.33 9.36
N PHE A 248 12.87 -7.05 9.57
CA PHE A 248 12.86 -6.02 8.55
C PHE A 248 13.71 -4.83 8.99
N LEU A 249 14.68 -4.43 8.16
CA LEU A 249 15.58 -3.31 8.44
C LEU A 249 15.42 -2.23 7.36
N ASP A 250 14.89 -1.09 7.74
CA ASP A 250 14.86 0.15 6.96
C ASP A 250 15.78 1.17 7.65
N LEU A 251 17.08 1.00 7.41
CA LEU A 251 18.16 1.70 8.08
C LEU A 251 19.14 2.27 7.05
N PRO A 252 19.81 3.41 7.33
CA PRO A 252 20.85 3.93 6.44
C PRO A 252 22.04 2.98 6.22
N ALA A 253 22.40 2.19 7.25
CA ALA A 253 23.55 1.29 7.24
C ALA A 253 23.17 -0.07 7.86
N PRO A 254 22.32 -0.88 7.21
CA PRO A 254 21.79 -2.11 7.80
C PRO A 254 22.89 -3.12 8.15
N TRP A 255 24.00 -3.14 7.40
CA TRP A 255 25.17 -3.99 7.69
C TRP A 255 25.74 -3.78 9.09
N GLU A 256 25.68 -2.56 9.64
CA GLU A 256 26.16 -2.28 11.00
C GLU A 256 25.27 -2.88 12.09
N ALA A 257 24.01 -3.22 11.79
CA ALA A 257 23.10 -3.84 12.76
C ALA A 257 23.12 -5.38 12.71
N LEU A 258 23.64 -5.98 11.64
CA LEU A 258 23.54 -7.43 11.41
C LEU A 258 24.25 -8.28 12.46
N HIS A 259 25.34 -7.77 13.05
CA HIS A 259 26.10 -8.48 14.08
C HIS A 259 25.30 -8.75 15.35
N HIS A 260 24.24 -7.98 15.60
CA HIS A 260 23.28 -8.22 16.69
C HIS A 260 22.23 -9.28 16.33
N LEU A 261 22.09 -9.63 15.04
CA LEU A 261 21.12 -10.59 14.50
C LEU A 261 21.78 -11.92 14.13
N SER A 262 22.71 -12.39 14.95
CA SER A 262 23.44 -13.63 14.74
C SER A 262 22.97 -14.72 15.71
N ARG A 263 23.41 -15.96 15.48
CA ARG A 263 23.15 -17.09 16.39
C ARG A 263 24.14 -17.19 17.54
N ARG A 264 25.31 -16.56 17.41
CA ARG A 264 26.41 -16.55 18.38
C ARG A 264 26.94 -15.13 18.46
N ARG A 265 27.55 -14.76 19.58
CA ARG A 265 28.15 -13.44 19.75
C ARG A 265 29.22 -13.20 18.68
N THR A 266 29.00 -12.20 17.83
CA THR A 266 29.85 -11.86 16.69
C THR A 266 30.18 -10.38 16.69
N GLN A 267 31.41 -10.04 16.31
CA GLN A 267 31.79 -8.67 16.00
C GLN A 267 31.31 -8.25 14.60
N ARG A 268 31.55 -6.99 14.24
CA ARG A 268 31.13 -6.40 12.96
C ARG A 268 31.72 -7.08 11.72
N ASP A 269 32.80 -7.85 11.88
CA ASP A 269 33.47 -8.55 10.77
C ASP A 269 33.12 -10.06 10.73
N GLY A 270 32.08 -10.48 11.46
CA GLY A 270 31.70 -11.89 11.61
C GLY A 270 32.63 -12.72 12.51
N ALA A 271 33.75 -12.14 12.97
CA ALA A 271 34.64 -12.79 13.93
C ALA A 271 33.90 -13.06 15.25
N GLY A 272 34.11 -14.26 15.81
CA GLY A 272 33.53 -14.64 17.11
C GLY A 272 34.05 -13.73 18.22
N ASP A 273 33.13 -13.15 19.00
CA ASP A 273 33.50 -12.39 20.19
C ASP A 273 33.55 -13.33 21.40
N ASN A 274 34.77 -13.61 21.87
CA ASN A 274 35.03 -14.50 23.01
C ASN A 274 34.90 -13.79 24.37
N SER A 275 34.38 -12.56 24.42
CA SER A 275 34.17 -11.87 25.69
C SER A 275 33.09 -12.57 26.54
N SER A 276 33.42 -12.80 27.81
CA SER A 276 32.65 -13.59 28.78
C SER A 276 31.42 -12.87 29.35
N GLY A 277 30.81 -11.96 28.59
CA GLY A 277 29.59 -11.27 29.00
C GLY A 277 28.31 -12.05 28.64
N PRO A 278 27.22 -11.91 29.41
CA PRO A 278 25.93 -12.48 29.04
C PRO A 278 25.47 -11.90 27.69
N TRP A 279 25.20 -12.77 26.73
CA TRP A 279 24.70 -12.40 25.40
C TRP A 279 23.54 -13.33 25.03
N GLU A 280 22.46 -12.75 24.51
CA GLU A 280 21.29 -13.48 24.05
C GLU A 280 20.97 -13.05 22.62
N SER A 281 20.71 -14.01 21.74
CA SER A 281 20.29 -13.71 20.37
C SER A 281 18.84 -13.20 20.39
N PRO A 282 18.51 -12.13 19.63
CA PRO A 282 17.14 -11.66 19.50
C PRO A 282 16.26 -12.58 18.63
N LEU A 283 16.84 -13.61 18.00
CA LEU A 283 16.17 -14.52 17.08
C LEU A 283 15.67 -15.79 17.78
N ASP A 284 14.58 -16.38 17.30
CA ASP A 284 14.05 -17.64 17.87
C ASP A 284 15.06 -18.79 17.66
N PRO A 285 15.57 -19.45 18.72
CA PRO A 285 16.58 -20.50 18.60
C PRO A 285 16.03 -21.79 17.95
N ARG A 286 14.71 -21.98 17.96
CA ARG A 286 14.07 -23.22 17.47
C ARG A 286 13.66 -23.13 16.01
N ARG A 287 13.75 -21.96 15.38
CA ARG A 287 13.25 -21.71 14.02
C ARG A 287 14.27 -20.92 13.20
N SER A 288 14.25 -21.12 11.88
CA SER A 288 15.00 -20.24 10.97
C SER A 288 14.45 -18.82 11.04
N ALA A 289 15.35 -17.85 10.95
CA ALA A 289 15.01 -16.43 10.89
C ALA A 289 15.07 -15.95 9.44
N TYR A 290 14.11 -15.11 9.05
CA TYR A 290 14.03 -14.51 7.71
C TYR A 290 14.26 -13.01 7.83
N LEU A 291 15.16 -12.49 7.02
CA LEU A 291 15.53 -11.08 7.00
C LEU A 291 15.15 -10.45 5.67
N CYS A 292 14.73 -9.20 5.72
CA CYS A 292 14.70 -8.29 4.58
C CYS A 292 15.36 -6.96 4.98
N THR A 293 16.27 -6.45 4.16
CA THR A 293 16.80 -5.09 4.27
C THR A 293 16.29 -4.23 3.13
N PHE A 294 15.89 -3.00 3.43
CA PHE A 294 15.41 -2.01 2.48
C PHE A 294 16.52 -0.98 2.26
N SER A 295 17.06 -0.87 1.04
CA SER A 295 18.16 0.05 0.75
C SER A 295 18.02 0.72 -0.61
N PRO A 296 18.04 2.07 -0.70
CA PRO A 296 17.85 2.78 -1.96
C PRO A 296 19.04 2.64 -2.92
N CYS A 297 20.28 2.57 -2.39
CA CYS A 297 21.50 2.57 -3.19
C CYS A 297 22.10 1.16 -3.32
N ILE A 298 22.68 0.85 -4.48
CA ILE A 298 23.24 -0.48 -4.78
C ILE A 298 24.54 -0.77 -4.01
N GLU A 299 25.26 0.28 -3.60
CA GLU A 299 26.46 0.19 -2.77
C GLU A 299 26.10 -0.27 -1.35
N GLN A 300 24.94 0.16 -0.84
CA GLN A 300 24.40 -0.30 0.44
C GLN A 300 24.07 -1.80 0.38
N VAL A 301 23.45 -2.24 -0.71
CA VAL A 301 23.19 -3.67 -0.98
C VAL A 301 24.49 -4.46 -0.98
N THR A 302 25.53 -3.98 -1.66
CA THR A 302 26.82 -4.68 -1.78
C THR A 302 27.47 -4.91 -0.42
N ARG A 303 27.47 -3.88 0.45
CA ARG A 303 27.97 -3.99 1.83
C ARG A 303 27.14 -4.93 2.68
N THR A 304 25.81 -4.84 2.58
CA THR A 304 24.88 -5.71 3.30
C THR A 304 25.08 -7.17 2.93
N VAL A 305 25.17 -7.50 1.63
CA VAL A 305 25.40 -8.87 1.16
C VAL A 305 26.75 -9.41 1.62
N THR A 306 27.79 -8.56 1.65
CA THR A 306 29.11 -8.96 2.15
C THR A 306 29.02 -9.38 3.62
N GLU A 307 28.35 -8.58 4.45
CA GLU A 307 28.21 -8.85 5.88
C GLU A 307 27.26 -10.01 6.20
N LEU A 308 26.22 -10.20 5.39
CA LEU A 308 25.36 -11.38 5.51
C LEU A 308 26.14 -12.68 5.30
N ARG A 309 27.07 -12.69 4.34
CA ARG A 309 27.91 -13.85 4.03
C ARG A 309 28.90 -14.17 5.15
N THR A 310 29.51 -13.16 5.77
CA THR A 310 30.44 -13.34 6.92
C THR A 310 29.71 -13.90 8.14
N MET A 311 28.44 -13.51 8.34
CA MET A 311 27.64 -13.90 9.51
C MET A 311 26.85 -15.22 9.34
N GLY A 312 27.06 -15.95 8.25
CA GLY A 312 26.43 -17.26 8.02
C GLY A 312 24.97 -17.20 7.58
N TRP A 313 24.50 -16.06 7.09
CA TRP A 313 23.22 -15.99 6.40
C TRP A 313 23.31 -16.70 5.05
N THR A 314 22.24 -17.41 4.71
CA THR A 314 22.11 -18.24 3.51
C THR A 314 20.96 -17.76 2.64
N ASP A 315 20.86 -18.27 1.41
CA ASP A 315 19.78 -17.94 0.47
C ASP A 315 19.61 -16.42 0.27
N ILE A 316 20.75 -15.74 0.04
CA ILE A 316 20.79 -14.28 -0.13
C ILE A 316 20.35 -13.94 -1.54
N ASP A 317 19.26 -13.19 -1.67
CA ASP A 317 18.71 -12.76 -2.95
C ASP A 317 18.28 -11.29 -2.90
N MET A 318 18.46 -10.57 -4.00
CA MET A 318 18.11 -9.16 -4.12
C MET A 318 17.10 -8.95 -5.25
N VAL A 319 16.02 -8.25 -4.94
CA VAL A 319 14.96 -7.92 -5.91
C VAL A 319 14.49 -6.48 -5.74
N GLU A 320 13.85 -5.95 -6.78
CA GLU A 320 13.08 -4.71 -6.74
C GLU A 320 11.64 -4.99 -7.13
N ILE A 321 10.69 -4.16 -6.66
CA ILE A 321 9.27 -4.28 -6.99
C ILE A 321 8.83 -3.05 -7.76
N SER A 322 8.53 -3.23 -9.05
CA SER A 322 7.93 -2.19 -9.89
C SER A 322 6.42 -2.37 -9.94
N HIS A 323 5.68 -1.36 -9.49
CA HIS A 323 4.22 -1.34 -9.56
C HIS A 323 3.74 -0.26 -10.55
N LYS A 324 2.62 -0.55 -11.22
CA LYS A 324 1.96 0.39 -12.12
C LYS A 324 0.46 0.32 -11.89
N ARG A 325 -0.18 1.46 -11.66
CA ARG A 325 -1.64 1.52 -11.63
C ARG A 325 -2.20 1.79 -13.02
N LEU A 326 -3.24 1.04 -13.38
CA LEU A 326 -3.93 1.19 -14.65
C LEU A 326 -5.23 1.98 -14.46
N ASN A 327 -5.37 3.07 -15.21
CA ASN A 327 -6.58 3.85 -15.35
C ASN A 327 -7.33 3.37 -16.59
N VAL A 328 -8.56 2.89 -16.37
CA VAL A 328 -9.46 2.51 -17.45
C VAL A 328 -10.21 3.76 -17.90
N LEU A 329 -10.06 4.12 -19.17
CA LEU A 329 -10.66 5.28 -19.79
C LEU A 329 -11.45 4.82 -21.02
N ARG A 330 -12.45 5.60 -21.41
CA ARG A 330 -13.14 5.41 -22.68
C ARG A 330 -12.67 6.48 -23.64
N GLU A 331 -11.98 6.06 -24.68
CA GLU A 331 -11.61 6.92 -25.78
C GLU A 331 -12.79 7.02 -26.73
N ARG A 332 -13.33 8.23 -26.89
CA ARG A 332 -14.39 8.52 -27.84
C ARG A 332 -13.77 9.25 -29.00
N VAL A 333 -13.63 8.53 -30.11
CA VAL A 333 -13.13 9.04 -31.40
C VAL A 333 -14.31 8.97 -32.35
N GLY A 334 -14.54 10.04 -33.11
CA GLY A 334 -15.63 10.13 -34.06
C GLY A 334 -16.15 11.56 -34.21
N VAL A 335 -16.45 11.94 -35.44
CA VAL A 335 -17.04 13.22 -35.86
C VAL A 335 -18.52 13.28 -35.48
N ASN A 336 -19.16 12.13 -35.31
CA ASN A 336 -20.59 12.00 -34.97
C ASN A 336 -20.89 12.08 -33.46
N LEU A 337 -19.88 12.26 -32.61
CA LEU A 337 -20.08 12.40 -31.15
C LEU A 337 -20.31 13.88 -30.78
N PRO A 338 -21.24 14.18 -29.85
CA PRO A 338 -21.48 15.55 -29.39
C PRO A 338 -20.19 16.17 -28.87
N SER A 339 -19.84 17.36 -29.35
CA SER A 339 -18.60 18.05 -28.97
C SER A 339 -18.68 18.67 -27.57
N GLU A 340 -18.79 17.85 -26.52
CA GLU A 340 -18.47 18.29 -25.16
C GLU A 340 -16.95 18.34 -24.90
N LYS A 341 -16.60 19.04 -23.83
CA LYS A 341 -15.22 19.37 -23.45
C LYS A 341 -14.40 18.10 -23.18
N GLY A 342 -13.46 17.78 -24.08
CA GLY A 342 -12.55 16.64 -23.94
C GLY A 342 -12.69 15.55 -25.02
N PHE A 343 -13.57 15.72 -26.01
CA PHE A 343 -13.63 14.84 -27.18
C PHE A 343 -12.62 15.24 -28.26
N ASN A 344 -11.94 14.24 -28.80
CA ASN A 344 -11.13 14.42 -30.00
C ASN A 344 -12.07 14.30 -31.22
N SER A 345 -12.34 15.43 -31.89
CA SER A 345 -13.12 15.47 -33.15
C SER A 345 -12.35 14.94 -34.37
N THR A 346 -11.33 14.12 -34.11
CA THR A 346 -10.61 13.37 -35.11
C THR A 346 -11.49 12.22 -35.60
N PRO A 347 -11.53 11.98 -36.91
CA PRO A 347 -12.26 10.84 -37.47
C PRO A 347 -11.70 9.53 -36.91
N ALA A 348 -12.58 8.59 -36.60
CA ALA A 348 -12.25 7.28 -36.04
C ALA A 348 -11.65 6.34 -37.08
N ASP A 349 -12.08 6.48 -38.33
CA ASP A 349 -11.61 5.69 -39.46
C ASP A 349 -11.41 6.56 -40.72
N VAL A 350 -10.86 5.94 -41.76
CA VAL A 350 -10.59 6.60 -43.04
C VAL A 350 -11.90 7.00 -43.73
N ASP A 351 -12.97 6.23 -43.57
CA ASP A 351 -14.26 6.47 -44.24
C ASP A 351 -14.97 7.70 -43.66
N GLU A 352 -14.95 7.88 -42.34
CA GLU A 352 -15.43 9.05 -41.63
C GLU A 352 -14.57 10.28 -41.94
N ALA A 353 -13.24 10.11 -42.04
CA ALA A 353 -12.34 11.18 -42.48
C ALA A 353 -12.68 11.67 -43.89
N MET A 354 -12.91 10.74 -44.82
CA MET A 354 -13.28 11.03 -46.20
C MET A 354 -14.68 11.65 -46.29
N THR A 355 -15.61 11.22 -45.45
CA THR A 355 -16.97 11.77 -45.38
C THR A 355 -16.95 13.21 -44.85
N LYS A 356 -16.20 13.47 -43.78
CA LYS A 356 -15.97 14.82 -43.25
C LYS A 356 -15.34 15.72 -44.32
N LEU A 357 -14.29 15.26 -44.98
CA LEU A 357 -13.61 16.02 -46.03
C LEU A 357 -14.52 16.33 -47.22
N LYS A 358 -15.37 15.38 -47.65
CA LYS A 358 -16.38 15.61 -48.69
C LYS A 358 -17.40 16.68 -48.27
N ASN A 359 -17.84 16.66 -47.01
CA ASN A 359 -18.79 17.63 -46.49
C ASN A 359 -18.17 19.03 -46.37
N ASP A 360 -16.93 19.12 -45.89
CA ASP A 360 -16.17 20.38 -45.81
C ASP A 360 -15.91 20.99 -47.20
N LEU A 361 -15.61 20.14 -48.19
CA LEU A 361 -15.40 20.57 -49.57
C LEU A 361 -16.70 21.07 -50.22
N LYS A 362 -17.84 20.39 -49.99
CA LYS A 362 -19.16 20.86 -50.42
C LYS A 362 -19.49 22.23 -49.82
N ARG A 363 -19.30 22.39 -48.50
CA ARG A 363 -19.54 23.66 -47.81
C ARG A 363 -18.66 24.78 -48.34
N THR A 364 -17.40 24.47 -48.65
CA THR A 364 -16.45 25.43 -49.24
C THR A 364 -16.87 25.80 -50.65
N HIS A 365 -17.34 24.85 -51.46
CA HIS A 365 -17.86 25.09 -52.80
C HIS A 365 -19.12 25.95 -52.78
N GLU A 366 -20.07 25.69 -51.87
CA GLU A 366 -21.28 26.51 -51.67
C GLU A 366 -20.93 27.94 -51.24
N PHE A 367 -19.93 28.11 -50.38
CA PHE A 367 -19.45 29.42 -49.96
C PHE A 367 -18.77 30.21 -51.10
N HIS A 368 -18.04 29.53 -51.98
CA HIS A 368 -17.35 30.14 -53.12
C HIS A 368 -18.20 30.21 -54.39
N GLN A 369 -19.45 29.72 -54.37
CA GLN A 369 -20.34 29.85 -55.51
C GLN A 369 -20.74 31.33 -55.65
N PRO A 370 -20.37 32.02 -56.74
CA PRO A 370 -20.74 33.42 -56.91
C PRO A 370 -22.26 33.52 -56.98
N ARG A 371 -22.87 34.25 -56.04
CA ARG A 371 -24.27 34.67 -56.12
C ARG A 371 -24.46 35.36 -57.47
N GLN A 372 -25.16 34.71 -58.39
CA GLN A 372 -25.49 35.31 -59.70
C GLN A 372 -26.27 36.62 -59.45
N PRO A 373 -25.90 37.74 -60.10
CA PRO A 373 -26.72 38.94 -60.05
C PRO A 373 -28.04 38.70 -60.80
N PRO A 374 -29.19 39.21 -60.31
CA PRO A 374 -30.46 39.10 -61.02
C PRO A 374 -30.41 39.87 -62.36
N PRO A 375 -31.19 39.45 -63.39
CA PRO A 375 -31.17 40.08 -64.70
C PRO A 375 -31.74 41.51 -64.65
N GLU A 376 -31.06 42.41 -65.36
CA GLU A 376 -31.37 43.84 -65.47
C GLU A 376 -32.77 44.11 -66.07
N SER A 377 -33.57 44.93 -65.40
CA SER A 377 -34.58 45.76 -66.06
C SER A 377 -34.86 47.06 -65.32
N VAL A 378 -34.46 48.16 -65.99
CA VAL A 378 -34.96 49.54 -65.95
C VAL A 378 -34.55 50.45 -64.78
N LYS A 379 -33.81 51.51 -65.18
CA LYS A 379 -33.37 52.67 -64.41
C LYS A 379 -34.54 53.55 -63.93
N SER A 380 -34.44 54.04 -62.70
CA SER A 380 -34.82 55.41 -62.37
C SER A 380 -33.96 55.91 -61.19
N GLU A 381 -33.14 56.91 -61.47
CA GLU A 381 -32.40 57.71 -60.50
C GLU A 381 -33.38 58.50 -59.62
N THR A 382 -33.14 58.53 -58.31
CA THR A 382 -32.96 59.76 -57.50
C THR A 382 -32.89 59.39 -56.02
N GLY A 383 -31.95 60.00 -55.29
CA GLY A 383 -32.12 60.28 -53.87
C GLY A 383 -31.18 59.52 -52.91
N MET A 384 -30.28 60.29 -52.32
CA MET A 384 -29.39 60.00 -51.19
C MET A 384 -30.02 59.11 -50.10
N ASP A 385 -29.27 58.12 -49.58
CA ASP A 385 -29.40 57.70 -48.18
C ASP A 385 -28.10 57.06 -47.64
N VAL A 386 -27.58 57.74 -46.61
CA VAL A 386 -26.94 57.29 -45.36
C VAL A 386 -26.24 55.91 -45.30
N ASP A 387 -24.98 55.94 -44.83
CA ASP A 387 -24.22 54.79 -44.32
C ASP A 387 -25.05 53.93 -43.35
N GLU A 388 -25.51 52.76 -43.80
CA GLU A 388 -26.00 51.69 -42.92
C GLU A 388 -24.90 50.64 -42.69
N PRO A 389 -24.65 50.23 -41.45
CA PRO A 389 -23.67 49.19 -41.14
C PRO A 389 -24.20 47.84 -41.63
N ALA A 390 -23.31 47.07 -42.26
CA ALA A 390 -23.55 45.70 -42.68
C ALA A 390 -24.29 44.88 -41.59
N PRO A 391 -25.30 44.08 -41.93
CA PRO A 391 -25.89 43.17 -40.97
C PRO A 391 -24.82 42.13 -40.60
N ASN A 392 -24.26 42.29 -39.40
CA ASN A 392 -23.56 41.24 -38.66
C ASN A 392 -24.60 40.15 -38.30
N GLY A 393 -25.01 39.40 -39.31
CA GLY A 393 -25.76 38.17 -39.19
C GLY A 393 -24.93 37.07 -39.80
N PHE A 394 -23.94 36.58 -39.05
CA PHE A 394 -23.49 35.21 -39.29
C PHE A 394 -24.75 34.34 -39.20
N PRO A 395 -25.14 33.59 -40.23
CA PRO A 395 -26.03 32.47 -39.97
C PRO A 395 -25.24 31.60 -39.00
N ASN A 396 -25.73 31.50 -37.76
CA ASN A 396 -25.35 30.43 -36.85
C ASN A 396 -25.31 29.19 -37.71
N ALA A 397 -24.12 28.59 -37.83
CA ALA A 397 -23.99 27.29 -38.45
C ALA A 397 -24.95 26.39 -37.69
N GLU A 398 -26.10 26.11 -38.30
CA GLU A 398 -26.99 25.06 -37.86
C GLU A 398 -26.08 23.85 -37.71
N ALA A 399 -25.97 23.39 -36.46
CA ALA A 399 -25.38 22.12 -36.15
C ALA A 399 -25.98 21.12 -37.14
N ASN A 400 -25.12 20.55 -37.98
CA ASN A 400 -25.47 19.59 -39.01
C ASN A 400 -26.62 18.69 -38.51
N GLY A 401 -27.82 18.97 -38.98
CA GLY A 401 -28.95 18.05 -38.97
C GLY A 401 -28.62 16.94 -39.96
N GLY A 402 -27.68 16.08 -39.58
CA GLY A 402 -27.66 14.72 -40.07
C GLY A 402 -28.96 14.10 -39.63
N VAL A 403 -29.68 13.51 -40.58
CA VAL A 403 -30.89 12.71 -40.39
C VAL A 403 -30.78 11.94 -39.08
N ALA A 404 -31.57 12.35 -38.09
CA ALA A 404 -31.74 11.61 -36.86
C ALA A 404 -32.50 10.33 -37.22
N ASP A 405 -31.76 9.32 -37.67
CA ASP A 405 -32.19 7.95 -37.42
C ASP A 405 -32.35 7.85 -35.90
N GLU A 406 -33.55 7.48 -35.46
CA GLU A 406 -33.90 7.16 -34.07
C GLU A 406 -33.15 5.88 -33.60
N ALA A 407 -31.83 5.84 -33.80
CA ALA A 407 -30.98 4.90 -33.10
C ALA A 407 -30.92 5.39 -31.65
N GLN A 408 -31.64 4.70 -30.77
CA GLN A 408 -31.54 4.80 -29.31
C GLN A 408 -30.16 5.30 -28.91
N GLU A 409 -30.05 6.54 -28.41
CA GLU A 409 -28.78 7.10 -27.97
C GLU A 409 -28.17 6.11 -26.99
N GLU A 410 -27.17 5.36 -27.44
CA GLU A 410 -26.53 4.38 -26.58
C GLU A 410 -26.03 5.13 -25.36
N PRO A 411 -26.25 4.63 -24.13
CA PRO A 411 -25.83 5.34 -22.95
C PRO A 411 -24.36 5.75 -23.06
N VAL A 412 -24.04 6.94 -22.57
CA VAL A 412 -22.69 7.53 -22.59
C VAL A 412 -21.58 6.58 -22.08
N PHE A 413 -21.95 5.60 -21.23
CA PHE A 413 -21.06 4.57 -20.72
C PHE A 413 -20.88 3.34 -21.63
N MET A 414 -21.67 3.17 -22.69
CA MET A 414 -21.52 2.12 -23.71
C MET A 414 -20.68 2.63 -24.89
N GLN A 415 -20.75 3.93 -25.16
CA GLN A 415 -20.02 4.61 -26.24
C GLN A 415 -18.50 4.60 -26.03
N GLY A 416 -17.75 4.53 -27.15
CA GLY A 416 -16.30 4.63 -27.20
C GLY A 416 -15.54 3.33 -26.94
N ARG A 417 -14.25 3.33 -27.29
CA ARG A 417 -13.36 2.19 -27.07
C ARG A 417 -12.77 2.23 -25.67
N ILE A 418 -12.79 1.10 -24.97
CA ILE A 418 -12.12 0.97 -23.68
C ILE A 418 -10.61 0.92 -23.92
N ILE A 419 -9.89 1.85 -23.30
CA ILE A 419 -8.44 1.92 -23.30
C ILE A 419 -7.92 1.94 -21.86
N HIS A 420 -6.66 1.57 -21.66
CA HIS A 420 -5.98 1.74 -20.39
C HIS A 420 -4.79 2.69 -20.55
N ARG A 421 -4.58 3.56 -19.56
CA ARG A 421 -3.36 4.38 -19.43
C ARG A 421 -2.79 4.18 -18.04
N THR A 422 -1.46 4.20 -17.91
CA THR A 422 -0.83 4.22 -16.60
C THR A 422 -1.08 5.56 -15.91
N GLU A 423 -0.87 5.61 -14.60
CA GLU A 423 -0.76 6.89 -13.89
C GLU A 423 0.33 7.80 -14.47
N ALA A 424 0.16 9.12 -14.30
CA ALA A 424 1.07 10.11 -14.86
C ALA A 424 2.44 10.06 -14.16
N ASP A 425 2.43 9.96 -12.83
CA ASP A 425 3.63 9.92 -12.00
C ASP A 425 3.89 8.49 -11.54
N LEU A 426 4.82 7.80 -12.21
CA LEU A 426 5.25 6.46 -11.83
C LEU A 426 6.36 6.52 -10.78
N LYS A 427 6.19 5.78 -9.69
CA LYS A 427 7.28 5.51 -8.74
C LYS A 427 8.20 4.46 -9.37
N SER A 428 9.18 4.92 -10.14
CA SER A 428 10.10 4.04 -10.88
C SER A 428 11.01 3.21 -9.98
N HIS A 429 11.47 3.80 -8.87
CA HIS A 429 12.31 3.14 -7.88
C HIS A 429 11.90 3.53 -6.46
N THR A 430 11.72 2.53 -5.60
CA THR A 430 11.55 2.75 -4.16
C THR A 430 12.84 2.39 -3.44
N SER A 431 13.23 1.11 -3.45
CA SER A 431 14.51 0.60 -2.96
C SER A 431 14.75 -0.84 -3.40
N TYR A 432 15.99 -1.29 -3.29
CA TYR A 432 16.36 -2.69 -3.41
C TYR A 432 16.02 -3.44 -2.12
N LEU A 433 15.48 -4.64 -2.28
CA LEU A 433 15.09 -5.53 -1.20
C LEU A 433 16.04 -6.72 -1.16
N VAL A 434 16.89 -6.79 -0.14
CA VAL A 434 17.79 -7.93 0.07
C VAL A 434 17.17 -8.87 1.08
N PHE A 435 16.92 -10.10 0.67
CA PHE A 435 16.40 -11.17 1.52
C PHE A 435 17.52 -12.12 1.90
N ALA A 436 17.43 -12.68 3.10
CA ALA A 436 18.31 -13.74 3.55
C ALA A 436 17.65 -14.62 4.61
N VAL A 437 18.15 -15.84 4.75
CA VAL A 437 17.67 -16.81 5.74
C VAL A 437 18.82 -17.23 6.64
N LEU A 438 18.61 -17.14 7.95
CA LEU A 438 19.53 -17.68 8.95
C LEU A 438 18.96 -19.00 9.48
N PRO A 439 19.55 -20.15 9.11
CA PRO A 439 19.14 -21.43 9.63
C PRO A 439 19.22 -21.48 11.16
N ARG A 440 18.56 -22.46 11.74
CA ARG A 440 18.78 -22.78 13.15
C ARG A 440 20.22 -23.25 13.36
N LEU A 441 20.75 -23.03 14.56
CA LEU A 441 21.96 -23.75 14.98
C LEU A 441 21.61 -25.24 15.05
N TRP A 442 22.50 -26.05 14.50
CA TRP A 442 22.50 -27.49 14.72
C TRP A 442 23.51 -27.76 15.82
N ASP A 443 23.06 -28.45 16.85
CA ASP A 443 23.91 -29.08 17.86
C ASP A 443 24.43 -30.41 17.32
N GLU A 444 25.50 -30.92 17.93
CA GLU A 444 26.13 -32.20 17.54
C GLU A 444 25.10 -33.34 17.55
N GLU A 445 24.18 -33.34 18.52
CA GLU A 445 23.08 -34.31 18.59
C GLU A 445 22.12 -34.24 17.39
N ALA A 446 21.73 -33.03 16.93
CA ALA A 446 20.89 -32.89 15.74
C ALA A 446 21.63 -33.29 14.46
N GLU A 447 22.93 -33.01 14.37
CA GLU A 447 23.77 -33.45 13.25
C GLU A 447 23.86 -34.97 13.19
N GLU A 448 24.10 -35.64 14.32
CA GLU A 448 24.12 -37.11 14.42
C GLU A 448 22.75 -37.72 14.09
N ALA A 449 21.66 -37.16 14.63
CA ALA A 449 20.30 -37.63 14.33
C ALA A 449 19.94 -37.47 12.85
N ALA A 450 20.38 -36.38 12.21
CA ALA A 450 20.19 -36.18 10.79
C ALA A 450 21.05 -37.10 9.93
N LEU A 451 22.31 -37.32 10.30
CA LEU A 451 23.20 -38.29 9.63
C LEU A 451 22.66 -39.72 9.76
N ALA A 452 22.10 -40.09 10.90
CA ALA A 452 21.44 -41.38 11.09
C ALA A 452 20.19 -41.52 10.19
N ARG A 453 19.41 -40.43 10.05
CA ARG A 453 18.20 -40.41 9.22
C ARG A 453 18.49 -40.34 7.72
N TRP A 454 19.56 -39.65 7.36
CA TRP A 454 20.01 -39.40 5.98
C TRP A 454 21.52 -39.65 5.90
N PRO A 455 21.95 -40.92 5.80
CA PRO A 455 23.36 -41.26 5.72
C PRO A 455 23.97 -40.70 4.43
N CYS A 456 24.62 -39.55 4.55
CA CYS A 456 25.43 -38.95 3.49
C CYS A 456 26.63 -39.85 3.17
N GLY A 457 26.98 -40.01 1.89
CA GLY A 457 28.12 -40.84 1.45
C GLY A 457 27.77 -42.26 0.97
N LYS A 458 26.48 -42.65 0.98
CA LYS A 458 25.97 -43.84 0.25
C LYS A 458 25.47 -43.52 -1.15
N GLU A 459 25.68 -42.30 -1.64
CA GLU A 459 25.43 -41.96 -3.03
C GLU A 459 26.35 -42.82 -3.90
N SER A 460 25.76 -43.71 -4.70
CA SER A 460 26.51 -44.48 -5.69
C SER A 460 27.18 -43.50 -6.63
N LYS A 461 28.48 -43.29 -6.41
CA LYS A 461 29.48 -42.62 -7.26
C LYS A 461 28.88 -41.96 -8.50
N THR A 462 28.95 -40.64 -8.53
CA THR A 462 28.71 -39.78 -9.69
C THR A 462 29.07 -40.50 -11.00
N ILE A 463 28.07 -40.67 -11.88
CA ILE A 463 28.18 -41.31 -13.19
C ILE A 463 29.17 -40.49 -14.04
N GLY A 464 30.46 -40.79 -13.92
CA GLY A 464 31.50 -40.01 -14.61
C GLY A 464 32.92 -40.35 -14.19
N ASN A 465 33.14 -40.85 -12.98
CA ASN A 465 34.50 -41.09 -12.46
C ASN A 465 34.71 -42.53 -11.96
N VAL A 466 34.26 -43.52 -12.73
CA VAL A 466 34.60 -44.92 -12.45
C VAL A 466 35.83 -45.29 -13.27
N ASP A 467 36.95 -45.38 -12.58
CA ASP A 467 38.23 -45.83 -13.11
C ASP A 467 38.07 -47.18 -13.85
N LYS A 468 38.71 -47.28 -15.03
CA LYS A 468 38.55 -48.40 -15.98
C LYS A 468 38.90 -49.75 -15.36
N GLN A 469 39.72 -49.73 -14.30
CA GLN A 469 40.11 -50.91 -13.53
C GLN A 469 38.98 -51.45 -12.64
N ALA A 470 38.21 -50.58 -11.97
CA ALA A 470 37.09 -50.99 -11.13
C ALA A 470 36.01 -51.72 -11.94
N ARG A 471 35.72 -51.22 -13.15
CA ARG A 471 34.76 -51.84 -14.08
C ARG A 471 35.22 -53.22 -14.59
N LYS A 472 36.54 -53.45 -14.66
CA LYS A 472 37.13 -54.73 -15.08
C LYS A 472 37.10 -55.77 -13.96
N GLN A 473 37.16 -55.31 -12.71
CA GLN A 473 37.13 -56.15 -11.52
C GLN A 473 35.71 -56.63 -11.19
N GLU A 474 34.71 -55.74 -11.23
CA GLU A 474 33.29 -56.12 -11.11
C GLU A 474 32.87 -57.13 -12.18
N LYS A 475 33.32 -56.94 -13.42
CA LYS A 475 33.00 -57.86 -14.53
C LYS A 475 33.64 -59.24 -14.33
N ARG A 476 34.83 -59.31 -13.70
CA ARG A 476 35.49 -60.57 -13.33
C ARG A 476 34.73 -61.28 -12.20
N GLU A 477 34.29 -60.54 -11.18
CA GLU A 477 33.55 -61.09 -10.06
C GLU A 477 32.16 -61.61 -10.47
N MET A 478 31.45 -60.89 -11.35
CA MET A 478 30.18 -61.39 -11.93
C MET A 478 30.37 -62.67 -12.75
N MET A 479 31.45 -62.77 -13.54
CA MET A 479 31.76 -63.98 -14.31
C MET A 479 32.12 -65.17 -13.41
N MET A 480 32.82 -64.92 -12.30
CA MET A 480 33.14 -65.95 -11.30
C MET A 480 31.88 -66.42 -10.55
N ALA A 481 30.98 -65.50 -10.18
CA ALA A 481 29.71 -65.84 -9.56
C ALA A 481 28.80 -66.65 -10.49
N SER A 482 28.76 -66.30 -11.79
CA SER A 482 28.02 -67.04 -12.81
C SER A 482 28.58 -68.46 -13.03
N LYS A 483 29.91 -68.62 -13.03
CA LYS A 483 30.55 -69.94 -13.09
C LYS A 483 30.26 -70.79 -11.86
N LYS A 484 30.23 -70.20 -10.66
CA LYS A 484 29.92 -70.90 -9.41
C LYS A 484 28.46 -71.39 -9.39
N LYS A 485 27.55 -70.63 -10.00
CA LYS A 485 26.13 -71.00 -10.12
C LYS A 485 25.87 -72.13 -11.12
N LYS A 486 26.71 -72.28 -12.16
CA LYS A 486 26.62 -73.37 -13.14
C LYS A 486 27.27 -74.69 -12.69
N GLY A 487 28.09 -74.68 -11.63
CA GLY A 487 28.76 -75.89 -11.12
C GLY A 487 28.02 -76.64 -10.01
N GLY A 488 26.88 -76.13 -9.54
CA GLY A 488 26.16 -76.68 -8.38
C GLY A 488 24.95 -77.57 -8.69
N ASP A 489 24.66 -77.84 -9.98
CA ASP A 489 23.38 -78.45 -10.40
C ASP A 489 23.56 -79.83 -11.08
N ALA A 490 24.60 -80.57 -10.69
CA ALA A 490 24.85 -81.92 -11.21
C ALA A 490 25.29 -82.85 -10.08
N THR A 491 24.38 -83.21 -9.17
CA THR A 491 24.39 -84.48 -8.40
C THR A 491 23.19 -84.50 -7.45
N GLN A 492 22.07 -85.05 -7.92
CA GLN A 492 21.04 -85.65 -7.06
C GLN A 492 20.18 -86.61 -7.90
N THR A 493 20.61 -87.88 -7.94
CA THR A 493 19.75 -89.03 -8.25
C THR A 493 19.09 -89.51 -6.95
N PRO A 494 17.77 -89.77 -6.92
CA PRO A 494 17.13 -90.42 -5.78
C PRO A 494 17.04 -91.93 -6.02
N ASP A 495 17.63 -92.72 -5.13
CA ASP A 495 17.37 -94.15 -4.99
C ASP A 495 16.21 -94.36 -4.00
N ALA A 496 15.10 -94.94 -4.48
CA ALA A 496 14.14 -95.71 -3.70
C ALA A 496 13.19 -96.47 -4.65
N GLU A 497 13.37 -97.78 -4.82
CA GLU A 497 12.39 -98.82 -4.44
C GLU A 497 12.85 -100.24 -4.80
N GLN A 498 12.30 -101.19 -4.05
CA GLN A 498 12.65 -102.59 -3.88
C GLN A 498 12.29 -103.48 -5.08
N ALA A 499 13.19 -104.39 -5.48
CA ALA A 499 13.01 -105.82 -5.75
C ALA A 499 14.25 -106.40 -6.45
#